data_AF-A0A2K3LQG5-F1
#
_entry.id   AF-A0A2K3LQG5-F1
#
_cell.length_a   1.000
_cell.length_b   1.000
_cell.length_c   1.000
_cell.angle_alpha   90.00
_cell.angle_beta   90.00
_cell.angle_gamma   90.00
#
_symmetry.space_group_name_H-M   'P 1'
#
loop_
_entity.id
_entity.type
_entity.pdbx_description
1 polymer ?
#
loop_
_entity_poly.entity_id
_entity_poly.type
_entity_poly.pdbx_seq_one_letter_code
_entity_poly.pdbx_strand_id
1 'polypeptide(L)'
;MDSMEFKLSELLKEVQLDYSPQFSKLVNDTVSSIKSSIDKIPQDYKVTSDLAPNFVRDIGADKVDFKFKKPSVFKIGGSYSIQSLTRPELNVDLIIRLPKGAPSELNSIGRYIALYVREPGFEPRTLHLFTFKECFHEKDYLNHRYHGKRCLYLCLLKKYLEKSPSIDRVEWSTLQNEARKPLLIVYPAAKLVDFDGFFVRIIPSATSIFNFNIAKLNLTRNNIHNSNNEGSSVQATPKYNSSILEDMFIEDTELINNFFLEWKELREALILLKVWARQRSSIYAHDCLSGFLLSIILAHLASRQQINKSMKAIEIIRITLNFI
;
A
#
# COMPACT_ATOMS: atom_id res chain seq x y z
N MET A 1 -23.54 33.04 -10.46
CA MET A 1 -22.41 32.17 -10.09
C MET A 1 -21.22 33.09 -9.90
N ASP A 2 -20.51 32.98 -8.78
CA ASP A 2 -19.30 33.78 -8.56
C ASP A 2 -18.21 33.36 -9.57
N SER A 3 -17.32 34.28 -9.93
CA SER A 3 -16.19 34.02 -10.84
C SER A 3 -15.29 32.89 -10.32
N MET A 4 -15.15 32.78 -8.98
CA MET A 4 -14.42 31.67 -8.35
C MET A 4 -15.18 30.35 -8.46
N GLU A 5 -16.49 30.33 -8.23
CA GLU A 5 -17.33 29.12 -8.37
C GLU A 5 -17.28 28.57 -9.80
N PHE A 6 -17.39 29.44 -10.81
CA PHE A 6 -17.32 29.04 -12.21
C PHE A 6 -15.98 28.38 -12.56
N LYS A 7 -14.85 29.00 -12.15
CA LYS A 7 -13.50 28.43 -12.34
C LYS A 7 -13.33 27.07 -11.67
N LEU A 8 -13.90 26.89 -10.48
CA LEU A 8 -13.86 25.60 -9.78
C LEU A 8 -14.71 24.54 -10.49
N SER A 9 -15.87 24.90 -11.04
CA SER A 9 -16.69 23.95 -11.80
C SER A 9 -16.05 23.53 -13.12
N GLU A 10 -15.35 24.43 -13.82
CA GLU A 10 -14.59 24.06 -15.03
C GLU A 10 -13.38 23.17 -14.67
N LEU A 11 -12.63 23.51 -13.62
CA LEU A 11 -11.51 22.68 -13.17
C LEU A 11 -11.98 21.28 -12.76
N LEU A 12 -13.11 21.16 -12.04
CA LEU A 12 -13.69 19.86 -11.68
C LEU A 12 -14.05 19.02 -12.92
N LYS A 13 -14.61 19.60 -13.97
CA LYS A 13 -14.88 18.88 -15.23
C LYS A 13 -13.60 18.33 -15.89
N GLU A 14 -12.49 19.03 -15.76
CA GLU A 14 -11.19 18.61 -16.29
C GLU A 14 -10.57 17.48 -15.45
N VAL A 15 -10.55 17.62 -14.11
CA VAL A 15 -9.78 16.73 -13.25
C VAL A 15 -10.56 15.54 -12.68
N GLN A 16 -11.89 15.64 -12.59
CA GLN A 16 -12.71 14.57 -12.04
C GLN A 16 -12.85 13.43 -13.06
N LEU A 17 -12.73 12.20 -12.59
CA LEU A 17 -13.01 11.03 -13.41
C LEU A 17 -14.52 10.79 -13.49
N ASP A 18 -15.03 10.55 -14.71
CA ASP A 18 -16.35 9.96 -14.89
C ASP A 18 -16.30 8.46 -14.58
N TYR A 19 -17.13 8.02 -13.64
CA TYR A 19 -17.22 6.62 -13.19
C TYR A 19 -18.17 5.83 -14.10
N SER A 20 -17.90 5.87 -15.40
CA SER A 20 -18.76 5.26 -16.42
C SER A 20 -18.87 3.73 -16.24
N PRO A 21 -19.94 3.10 -16.76
CA PRO A 21 -20.05 1.64 -16.80
C PRO A 21 -18.87 0.97 -17.51
N GLN A 22 -18.31 1.63 -18.54
CA GLN A 22 -17.14 1.17 -19.29
C GLN A 22 -15.88 1.15 -18.42
N PHE A 23 -15.62 2.22 -17.65
CA PHE A 23 -14.49 2.25 -16.72
C PHE A 23 -14.66 1.22 -15.60
N SER A 24 -15.85 1.15 -15.01
CA SER A 24 -16.18 0.17 -13.97
C SER A 24 -15.99 -1.27 -14.46
N LYS A 25 -16.34 -1.56 -15.72
CA LYS A 25 -16.07 -2.85 -16.36
C LYS A 25 -14.57 -3.10 -16.53
N LEU A 26 -13.80 -2.16 -17.07
CA LEU A 26 -12.35 -2.29 -17.22
C LEU A 26 -11.66 -2.61 -15.88
N VAL A 27 -12.06 -1.93 -14.80
CA VAL A 27 -11.57 -2.19 -13.44
C VAL A 27 -11.90 -3.61 -12.99
N ASN A 28 -13.17 -4.03 -13.12
CA ASN A 28 -13.63 -5.36 -12.70
C ASN A 28 -12.97 -6.50 -13.50
N ASP A 29 -12.83 -6.34 -14.82
CA ASP A 29 -12.19 -7.32 -15.71
C ASP A 29 -10.68 -7.44 -15.38
N THR A 30 -10.02 -6.31 -15.07
CA THR A 30 -8.60 -6.29 -14.65
C THR A 30 -8.40 -6.96 -13.29
N VAL A 31 -9.23 -6.63 -12.29
CA VAL A 31 -9.18 -7.28 -10.96
C VAL A 31 -9.49 -8.78 -11.05
N SER A 32 -10.41 -9.18 -11.92
CA SER A 32 -10.73 -10.60 -12.17
C SER A 32 -9.57 -11.33 -12.86
N SER A 33 -8.88 -10.67 -13.79
CA SER A 33 -7.66 -11.19 -14.43
C SER A 33 -6.52 -11.37 -13.44
N ILE A 34 -6.34 -10.42 -12.51
CA ILE A 34 -5.37 -10.53 -11.41
C ILE A 34 -5.70 -11.75 -10.52
N LYS A 35 -6.95 -11.88 -10.07
CA LYS A 35 -7.41 -13.02 -9.26
C LYS A 35 -7.17 -14.36 -9.97
N SER A 36 -7.63 -14.49 -11.21
CA SER A 36 -7.42 -15.71 -12.03
C SER A 36 -5.94 -16.08 -12.21
N SER A 37 -5.06 -15.07 -12.33
CA SER A 37 -3.61 -15.29 -12.45
C SER A 37 -2.99 -15.81 -11.15
N ILE A 38 -3.43 -15.28 -10.01
CA ILE A 38 -3.03 -15.73 -8.67
C ILE A 38 -3.62 -17.12 -8.36
N ASP A 39 -4.81 -17.43 -8.87
CA ASP A 39 -5.45 -18.72 -8.66
C ASP A 39 -4.75 -19.89 -9.37
N LYS A 40 -3.98 -19.61 -10.42
CA LYS A 40 -3.11 -20.58 -11.10
C LYS A 40 -1.86 -20.95 -10.29
N ILE A 41 -1.57 -20.27 -9.18
CA ILE A 41 -0.46 -20.63 -8.29
C ILE A 41 -0.85 -21.90 -7.50
N PRO A 42 -0.04 -22.98 -7.55
CA PRO A 42 -0.29 -24.19 -6.76
C PRO A 42 -0.39 -23.90 -5.25
N GLN A 43 -1.31 -24.58 -4.58
CA GLN A 43 -1.59 -24.36 -3.16
C GLN A 43 -0.44 -24.83 -2.24
N ASP A 44 0.40 -25.74 -2.74
CA ASP A 44 1.59 -26.28 -2.12
C ASP A 44 2.89 -25.63 -2.64
N TYR A 45 2.79 -24.56 -3.46
CA TYR A 45 3.96 -23.95 -4.09
C TYR A 45 5.03 -23.56 -3.05
N LYS A 46 6.20 -24.17 -3.20
CA LYS A 46 7.34 -23.96 -2.32
C LYS A 46 8.13 -22.73 -2.77
N VAL A 47 8.16 -21.68 -1.96
CA VAL A 47 8.96 -20.48 -2.23
C VAL A 47 10.38 -20.72 -1.77
N THR A 48 11.29 -20.84 -2.73
CA THR A 48 12.74 -21.02 -2.55
C THR A 48 13.52 -19.74 -2.85
N SER A 49 14.82 -19.76 -2.60
CA SER A 49 15.79 -18.72 -3.01
C SER A 49 15.72 -18.37 -4.49
N ASP A 50 15.43 -19.37 -5.32
CA ASP A 50 15.49 -19.31 -6.79
C ASP A 50 14.41 -18.40 -7.40
N LEU A 51 13.39 -18.05 -6.62
CA LEU A 51 12.38 -17.07 -7.01
C LEU A 51 12.94 -15.65 -7.13
N ALA A 52 13.94 -15.30 -6.29
CA ALA A 52 14.52 -13.96 -6.24
C ALA A 52 15.99 -14.02 -5.77
N PRO A 53 16.89 -14.72 -6.49
CA PRO A 53 18.22 -15.06 -5.98
C PRO A 53 19.09 -13.84 -5.67
N ASN A 54 18.95 -12.76 -6.45
CA ASN A 54 19.61 -11.48 -6.16
C ASN A 54 19.12 -10.89 -4.83
N PHE A 55 17.80 -10.74 -4.65
CA PHE A 55 17.23 -10.23 -3.41
C PHE A 55 17.63 -11.08 -2.20
N VAL A 56 17.58 -12.41 -2.32
CA VAL A 56 17.92 -13.35 -1.24
C VAL A 56 19.39 -13.27 -0.82
N ARG A 57 20.31 -13.12 -1.79
CA ARG A 57 21.72 -12.82 -1.54
C ARG A 57 21.89 -11.45 -0.88
N ASP A 58 21.21 -10.43 -1.41
CA ASP A 58 21.37 -9.04 -0.95
C ASP A 58 20.81 -8.83 0.47
N ILE A 59 19.86 -9.68 0.93
CA ILE A 59 19.40 -9.75 2.33
C ILE A 59 20.11 -10.80 3.20
N GLY A 60 21.10 -11.54 2.68
CA GLY A 60 21.86 -12.55 3.45
C GLY A 60 21.03 -13.75 3.95
N ALA A 61 19.93 -14.12 3.27
CA ALA A 61 19.04 -15.17 3.75
C ALA A 61 19.48 -16.59 3.31
N ASP A 62 20.17 -17.32 4.18
CA ASP A 62 20.73 -18.65 3.88
C ASP A 62 19.71 -19.72 3.47
N LYS A 63 18.45 -19.67 3.96
CA LYS A 63 17.41 -20.61 3.56
C LYS A 63 16.02 -19.98 3.45
N VAL A 64 15.71 -19.48 2.26
CA VAL A 64 14.31 -19.19 1.88
C VAL A 64 13.61 -20.52 1.56
N ASP A 65 12.66 -20.90 2.41
CA ASP A 65 11.84 -22.09 2.26
C ASP A 65 10.52 -21.87 3.01
N PHE A 66 9.47 -21.42 2.31
CA PHE A 66 8.11 -21.29 2.86
C PHE A 66 7.05 -21.86 1.92
N LYS A 67 6.02 -22.49 2.50
CA LYS A 67 4.83 -22.90 1.75
C LYS A 67 3.97 -21.67 1.44
N PHE A 68 3.77 -21.37 0.16
CA PHE A 68 2.85 -20.33 -0.27
C PHE A 68 1.44 -20.61 0.23
N LYS A 69 0.68 -19.55 0.47
CA LYS A 69 -0.78 -19.58 0.59
C LYS A 69 -1.32 -18.42 -0.23
N LYS A 70 -2.45 -18.61 -0.92
CA LYS A 70 -3.15 -17.54 -1.65
C LYS A 70 -3.62 -16.42 -0.72
N PRO A 71 -3.83 -15.18 -1.21
CA PRO A 71 -4.41 -14.10 -0.40
C PRO A 71 -5.80 -14.51 0.09
N SER A 72 -6.15 -14.14 1.33
CA SER A 72 -7.44 -14.55 1.92
C SER A 72 -8.59 -13.60 1.56
N VAL A 73 -8.29 -12.36 1.18
CA VAL A 73 -9.26 -11.34 0.76
C VAL A 73 -8.67 -10.48 -0.35
N PHE A 74 -9.52 -10.03 -1.26
CA PHE A 74 -9.24 -9.02 -2.29
C PHE A 74 -10.26 -7.88 -2.14
N LYS A 75 -9.82 -6.69 -1.70
CA LYS A 75 -10.67 -5.51 -1.46
C LYS A 75 -10.24 -4.36 -2.37
N ILE A 76 -11.16 -3.77 -3.11
CA ILE A 76 -10.90 -2.53 -3.86
C ILE A 76 -10.94 -1.37 -2.86
N GLY A 77 -9.92 -0.50 -2.88
CA GLY A 77 -9.73 0.60 -1.93
C GLY A 77 -9.28 1.90 -2.59
N GLY A 78 -8.75 2.80 -1.76
CA GLY A 78 -8.19 4.07 -2.19
C GLY A 78 -9.22 5.01 -2.83
N SER A 79 -8.73 5.92 -3.67
CA SER A 79 -9.56 6.98 -4.29
C SER A 79 -10.73 6.45 -5.13
N TYR A 80 -10.64 5.22 -5.67
CA TYR A 80 -11.73 4.61 -6.44
C TYR A 80 -12.97 4.35 -5.58
N SER A 81 -12.78 3.69 -4.42
CA SER A 81 -13.88 3.29 -3.52
C SER A 81 -14.64 4.44 -2.87
N ILE A 82 -14.10 5.66 -2.94
CA ILE A 82 -14.74 6.89 -2.43
C ILE A 82 -15.06 7.90 -3.55
N GLN A 83 -15.06 7.46 -4.81
CA GLN A 83 -15.37 8.29 -5.98
C GLN A 83 -14.55 9.61 -6.06
N SER A 84 -13.26 9.56 -5.73
CA SER A 84 -12.37 10.74 -5.72
C SER A 84 -11.09 10.55 -6.54
N LEU A 85 -11.13 9.72 -7.60
CA LEU A 85 -10.03 9.70 -8.58
C LEU A 85 -9.88 11.07 -9.26
N THR A 86 -8.63 11.44 -9.54
CA THR A 86 -8.28 12.79 -9.98
C THR A 86 -7.23 12.68 -11.08
N ARG A 87 -7.59 13.04 -12.31
CA ARG A 87 -6.70 13.05 -13.48
C ARG A 87 -5.43 13.87 -13.19
N PRO A 88 -4.28 13.55 -13.82
CA PRO A 88 -4.10 12.53 -14.87
C PRO A 88 -4.07 11.08 -14.36
N GLU A 89 -4.04 10.84 -13.05
CA GLU A 89 -3.80 9.50 -12.49
C GLU A 89 -5.08 8.67 -12.36
N LEU A 90 -5.09 7.54 -13.06
CA LEU A 90 -6.19 6.57 -13.11
C LEU A 90 -5.77 5.26 -12.40
N ASN A 91 -5.35 5.37 -11.13
CA ASN A 91 -4.93 4.21 -10.35
C ASN A 91 -6.07 3.62 -9.50
N VAL A 92 -6.24 2.30 -9.51
CA VAL A 92 -7.12 1.60 -8.56
C VAL A 92 -6.29 0.80 -7.56
N ASP A 93 -6.62 0.91 -6.29
CA ASP A 93 -5.93 0.17 -5.23
C ASP A 93 -6.64 -1.15 -4.98
N LEU A 94 -5.94 -2.27 -5.22
CA LEU A 94 -6.38 -3.62 -4.91
C LEU A 94 -5.61 -4.14 -3.69
N ILE A 95 -6.25 -4.03 -2.53
CA ILE A 95 -5.71 -4.51 -1.26
C ILE A 95 -5.85 -6.03 -1.23
N ILE A 96 -4.73 -6.73 -0.99
CA ILE A 96 -4.69 -8.19 -0.85
C ILE A 96 -4.31 -8.58 0.57
N ARG A 97 -5.18 -9.29 1.27
CA ARG A 97 -4.92 -9.72 2.65
C ARG A 97 -3.94 -10.89 2.65
N LEU A 98 -2.73 -10.66 3.18
CA LEU A 98 -1.73 -11.71 3.30
C LEU A 98 -2.20 -12.78 4.29
N PRO A 99 -1.99 -14.08 4.00
CA PRO A 99 -2.51 -15.18 4.80
C PRO A 99 -1.61 -15.51 6.00
N LYS A 100 -2.22 -15.79 7.15
CA LYS A 100 -1.50 -16.33 8.32
C LYS A 100 -1.01 -17.77 8.04
N GLY A 101 0.24 -18.04 8.38
CA GLY A 101 0.82 -19.38 8.47
C GLY A 101 0.15 -20.21 9.57
N ALA A 102 0.40 -21.52 9.59
CA ALA A 102 0.00 -22.33 10.73
C ALA A 102 0.77 -21.87 12.00
N PRO A 103 0.18 -22.00 13.20
CA PRO A 103 0.94 -21.90 14.43
C PRO A 103 2.08 -22.93 14.38
N SER A 104 3.31 -22.48 14.58
CA SER A 104 4.49 -23.34 14.63
C SER A 104 5.33 -22.97 15.84
N GLU A 105 5.88 -23.98 16.52
CA GLU A 105 6.78 -23.80 17.65
C GLU A 105 8.11 -23.21 17.16
N LEU A 106 8.16 -21.88 17.06
CA LEU A 106 9.28 -21.17 16.47
C LEU A 106 10.44 -21.00 17.47
N ASN A 107 11.13 -22.09 17.78
CA ASN A 107 12.35 -22.13 18.60
C ASN A 107 13.61 -21.62 17.87
N SER A 108 13.46 -20.91 16.74
CA SER A 108 14.57 -20.39 15.92
C SER A 108 14.62 -18.86 15.99
N ILE A 109 15.53 -18.33 16.79
CA ILE A 109 15.76 -16.88 16.95
C ILE A 109 16.57 -16.36 15.74
N GLY A 110 15.88 -16.03 14.64
CA GLY A 110 16.51 -15.39 13.47
C GLY A 110 16.99 -13.97 13.76
N ARG A 111 18.27 -13.70 13.50
CA ARG A 111 18.97 -12.45 13.80
C ARG A 111 19.24 -11.65 12.49
N TYR A 112 19.04 -10.33 12.57
CA TYR A 112 19.47 -9.21 11.69
C TYR A 112 19.26 -9.25 10.16
N ILE A 113 18.60 -8.20 9.64
CA ILE A 113 18.81 -7.61 8.31
C ILE A 113 18.73 -6.08 8.49
N ALA A 114 19.57 -5.31 7.79
CA ALA A 114 19.30 -3.92 7.45
C ALA A 114 18.99 -3.85 5.95
N LEU A 115 17.84 -3.26 5.57
CA LEU A 115 17.46 -3.14 4.16
C LEU A 115 18.17 -1.95 3.51
N TYR A 116 19.00 -2.22 2.50
CA TYR A 116 19.63 -1.21 1.66
C TYR A 116 18.90 -1.11 0.31
N VAL A 117 18.51 0.11 -0.07
CA VAL A 117 18.33 0.46 -1.49
C VAL A 117 19.67 0.99 -1.98
N ARG A 118 20.08 0.55 -3.16
CA ARG A 118 21.45 0.69 -3.65
C ARG A 118 21.81 2.15 -3.98
N GLU A 119 22.47 2.85 -3.05
CA GLU A 119 23.29 4.02 -3.37
C GLU A 119 24.72 3.54 -3.74
N PRO A 120 25.36 4.14 -4.78
CA PRO A 120 26.72 3.76 -5.17
C PRO A 120 27.76 4.34 -4.20
N GLY A 121 28.57 3.47 -3.57
CA GLY A 121 29.76 3.91 -2.81
C GLY A 121 30.10 3.12 -1.54
N PHE A 122 29.22 2.25 -1.04
CA PHE A 122 29.46 1.45 0.18
C PHE A 122 29.68 -0.04 -0.11
N GLU A 123 30.65 -0.66 0.58
CA GLU A 123 30.88 -2.11 0.51
C GLU A 123 29.79 -2.89 1.26
N PRO A 124 29.32 -4.03 0.72
CA PRO A 124 28.33 -4.87 1.38
C PRO A 124 28.96 -5.65 2.55
N ARG A 125 28.32 -5.60 3.72
CA ARG A 125 28.66 -6.47 4.87
C ARG A 125 27.63 -7.59 5.01
N THR A 126 28.08 -8.83 4.88
CA THR A 126 27.30 -10.06 5.01
C THR A 126 26.71 -10.24 6.41
N LEU A 127 25.44 -10.68 6.52
CA LEU A 127 24.84 -11.17 7.77
C LEU A 127 23.88 -12.35 7.53
N HIS A 128 23.82 -13.25 8.53
CA HIS A 128 23.09 -14.52 8.57
C HIS A 128 22.13 -14.53 9.79
N LEU A 129 21.00 -15.26 9.86
CA LEU A 129 20.49 -16.38 9.05
C LEU A 129 18.95 -16.40 9.05
N PHE A 130 18.31 -16.85 7.96
CA PHE A 130 16.84 -17.01 7.89
C PHE A 130 16.39 -18.42 7.48
N THR A 131 15.28 -18.88 8.07
CA THR A 131 14.53 -20.08 7.65
C THR A 131 13.04 -19.81 7.80
N PHE A 132 12.28 -19.86 6.70
CA PHE A 132 10.90 -19.36 6.66
C PHE A 132 9.80 -20.45 6.70
N LYS A 133 9.93 -21.50 7.52
CA LYS A 133 9.09 -22.74 7.44
C LYS A 133 7.58 -22.55 7.16
N GLU A 134 6.95 -21.49 7.67
CA GLU A 134 5.54 -21.11 7.46
C GLU A 134 5.39 -19.74 6.78
N CYS A 135 4.31 -19.54 5.99
CA CYS A 135 4.08 -18.36 5.15
C CYS A 135 4.27 -17.01 5.89
N PHE A 136 3.38 -16.65 6.82
CA PHE A 136 3.55 -15.49 7.71
C PHE A 136 3.26 -15.88 9.16
N HIS A 137 4.13 -15.49 10.08
CA HIS A 137 4.05 -15.83 11.49
C HIS A 137 3.86 -14.57 12.34
N GLU A 138 3.19 -14.72 13.48
CA GLU A 138 2.88 -13.60 14.38
C GLU A 138 4.12 -12.89 14.97
N LYS A 139 5.30 -13.52 14.93
CA LYS A 139 6.60 -12.94 15.35
C LYS A 139 7.42 -12.36 14.19
N ASP A 140 6.89 -12.32 12.96
CA ASP A 140 7.59 -11.76 11.80
C ASP A 140 7.68 -10.22 11.82
N TYR A 141 7.05 -9.56 12.80
CA TYR A 141 7.26 -8.13 13.04
C TYR A 141 8.68 -7.79 13.51
N LEU A 142 9.52 -8.76 13.85
CA LEU A 142 10.91 -8.55 14.26
C LEU A 142 11.87 -8.58 13.07
N ASN A 143 12.87 -7.70 13.08
CA ASN A 143 14.08 -7.77 12.26
C ASN A 143 13.79 -7.97 10.75
N HIS A 144 12.86 -7.17 10.19
CA HIS A 144 12.49 -7.16 8.77
C HIS A 144 11.95 -8.47 8.17
N ARG A 145 11.66 -9.51 8.97
CA ARG A 145 11.15 -10.80 8.50
C ARG A 145 9.86 -10.63 7.69
N TYR A 146 8.93 -9.80 8.19
CA TYR A 146 7.70 -9.45 7.49
C TYR A 146 7.97 -8.82 6.12
N HIS A 147 8.80 -7.78 6.07
CA HIS A 147 9.13 -7.07 4.82
C HIS A 147 9.82 -7.97 3.80
N GLY A 148 10.74 -8.84 4.24
CA GLY A 148 11.39 -9.84 3.38
C GLY A 148 10.41 -10.85 2.79
N LYS A 149 9.55 -11.44 3.62
CA LYS A 149 8.49 -12.36 3.18
C LYS A 149 7.49 -11.68 2.25
N ARG A 150 7.10 -10.44 2.55
CA ARG A 150 6.21 -9.60 1.74
C ARG A 150 6.79 -9.33 0.35
N CYS A 151 8.09 -9.05 0.25
CA CYS A 151 8.78 -8.93 -1.04
C CYS A 151 8.77 -10.25 -1.82
N LEU A 152 9.20 -11.36 -1.20
CA LEU A 152 9.20 -12.70 -1.82
C LEU A 152 7.80 -13.14 -2.29
N TYR A 153 6.76 -12.81 -1.51
CA TYR A 153 5.36 -13.05 -1.87
C TYR A 153 4.99 -12.31 -3.16
N LEU A 154 5.33 -11.02 -3.27
CA LEU A 154 5.12 -10.24 -4.49
C LEU A 154 5.94 -10.74 -5.68
N CYS A 155 7.17 -11.22 -5.48
CA CYS A 155 7.94 -11.87 -6.56
C CYS A 155 7.19 -13.06 -7.17
N LEU A 156 6.52 -13.86 -6.35
CA LEU A 156 5.71 -14.98 -6.83
C LEU A 156 4.46 -14.51 -7.57
N LEU A 157 3.76 -13.49 -7.05
CA LEU A 157 2.59 -12.93 -7.74
C LEU A 157 3.00 -12.38 -9.12
N LYS A 158 4.07 -11.57 -9.19
CA LYS A 158 4.59 -10.99 -10.44
C LYS A 158 4.87 -12.08 -11.49
N LYS A 159 5.60 -13.15 -11.12
CA LYS A 159 5.90 -14.31 -11.97
C LYS A 159 4.68 -14.99 -12.60
N TYR A 160 3.50 -14.90 -11.98
CA TYR A 160 2.25 -15.46 -12.52
C TYR A 160 1.39 -14.43 -13.23
N LEU A 161 1.40 -13.17 -12.80
CA LEU A 161 0.73 -12.05 -13.47
C LEU A 161 1.33 -11.78 -14.85
N GLU A 162 2.66 -11.83 -14.98
CA GLU A 162 3.39 -11.67 -16.26
C GLU A 162 3.12 -12.77 -17.29
N LYS A 163 2.51 -13.89 -16.88
CA LYS A 163 2.08 -14.98 -17.79
C LYS A 163 0.64 -14.82 -18.27
N SER A 164 -0.06 -13.79 -17.83
CA SER A 164 -1.48 -13.60 -18.13
C SER A 164 -1.64 -12.77 -19.41
N PRO A 165 -2.31 -13.29 -20.47
CA PRO A 165 -2.49 -12.54 -21.72
C PRO A 165 -3.41 -11.30 -21.55
N SER A 166 -4.13 -11.21 -20.43
CA SER A 166 -4.98 -10.07 -20.07
C SER A 166 -4.20 -8.92 -19.40
N ILE A 167 -2.89 -9.08 -19.15
CA ILE A 167 -2.01 -8.12 -18.49
C ILE A 167 -0.93 -7.71 -19.50
N ASP A 168 -0.82 -6.40 -19.79
CA ASP A 168 0.20 -5.82 -20.67
C ASP A 168 1.59 -5.95 -20.03
N ARG A 169 1.71 -5.47 -18.79
CA ARG A 169 2.94 -5.53 -18.01
C ARG A 169 2.68 -5.37 -16.51
N VAL A 170 3.68 -5.78 -15.73
CA VAL A 170 3.71 -5.65 -14.28
C VAL A 170 4.97 -4.90 -13.87
N GLU A 171 4.83 -3.78 -13.16
CA GLU A 171 5.94 -2.95 -12.70
C GLU A 171 6.09 -3.00 -11.18
N TRP A 172 7.29 -2.72 -10.68
CA TRP A 172 7.55 -2.55 -9.25
C TRP A 172 7.38 -1.08 -8.86
N SER A 173 6.78 -0.83 -7.70
CA SER A 173 6.76 0.50 -7.07
C SER A 173 6.78 0.33 -5.55
N THR A 174 6.55 1.39 -4.79
CA THR A 174 6.54 1.39 -3.32
C THR A 174 5.33 2.14 -2.77
N LEU A 175 4.75 1.65 -1.68
CA LEU A 175 3.65 2.34 -1.00
C LEU A 175 4.23 3.57 -0.29
N GLN A 176 3.81 4.77 -0.73
CA GLN A 176 4.23 6.06 -0.15
C GLN A 176 5.75 6.32 -0.19
N ASN A 177 6.47 5.76 -1.19
CA ASN A 177 7.93 5.84 -1.32
C ASN A 177 8.73 5.18 -0.19
N GLU A 178 8.08 4.33 0.60
CA GLU A 178 8.75 3.51 1.59
C GLU A 178 9.33 2.26 0.92
N ALA A 179 10.66 2.20 0.79
CA ALA A 179 11.40 1.09 0.20
C ALA A 179 11.06 -0.28 0.80
N ARG A 180 10.73 -0.32 2.10
CA ARG A 180 10.37 -1.55 2.83
C ARG A 180 8.96 -2.05 2.48
N LYS A 181 8.14 -1.23 1.80
CA LYS A 181 6.77 -1.53 1.38
C LYS A 181 6.64 -1.59 -0.17
N PRO A 182 7.35 -2.48 -0.87
CA PRO A 182 7.19 -2.65 -2.33
C PRO A 182 5.74 -3.01 -2.70
N LEU A 183 5.28 -2.63 -3.88
CA LEU A 183 3.98 -3.02 -4.42
C LEU A 183 4.12 -3.35 -5.91
N LEU A 184 3.11 -4.02 -6.48
CA LEU A 184 3.05 -4.29 -7.92
C LEU A 184 2.05 -3.34 -8.57
N ILE A 185 2.44 -2.74 -9.68
CA ILE A 185 1.55 -2.03 -10.59
C ILE A 185 1.23 -2.98 -11.74
N VAL A 186 -0.06 -3.16 -12.04
CA VAL A 186 -0.55 -4.03 -13.11
C VAL A 186 -1.29 -3.18 -14.14
N TYR A 187 -0.79 -3.20 -15.38
CA TYR A 187 -1.43 -2.56 -16.53
C TYR A 187 -2.22 -3.62 -17.30
N PRO A 188 -3.52 -3.42 -17.58
CA PRO A 188 -4.29 -4.38 -18.40
C PRO A 188 -3.86 -4.33 -19.87
N ALA A 189 -4.02 -5.46 -20.55
CA ALA A 189 -3.84 -5.52 -22.01
C ALA A 189 -4.97 -4.79 -22.77
N ALA A 190 -6.16 -4.69 -22.17
CA ALA A 190 -7.28 -3.92 -22.70
C ALA A 190 -7.03 -2.41 -22.53
N LYS A 191 -7.08 -1.67 -23.65
CA LYS A 191 -6.91 -0.21 -23.68
C LYS A 191 -8.23 0.47 -24.06
N LEU A 192 -8.57 1.55 -23.37
CA LEU A 192 -9.70 2.44 -23.67
C LEU A 192 -9.16 3.86 -23.77
N VAL A 193 -9.50 4.58 -24.84
CA VAL A 193 -8.90 5.89 -25.17
C VAL A 193 -9.08 6.92 -24.04
N ASP A 194 -10.28 6.99 -23.45
CA ASP A 194 -10.60 7.95 -22.37
C ASP A 194 -9.94 7.63 -21.01
N PHE A 195 -9.36 6.42 -20.90
CA PHE A 195 -8.76 5.84 -19.70
C PHE A 195 -7.33 5.35 -19.94
N ASP A 196 -6.61 5.94 -20.91
CA ASP A 196 -5.20 5.61 -21.13
C ASP A 196 -4.36 5.88 -19.87
N GLY A 197 -3.32 5.06 -19.67
CA GLY A 197 -2.54 5.07 -18.44
C GLY A 197 -3.26 4.51 -17.20
N PHE A 198 -4.44 3.89 -17.31
CA PHE A 198 -5.08 3.16 -16.21
C PHE A 198 -4.23 1.99 -15.70
N PHE A 199 -4.16 1.83 -14.37
CA PHE A 199 -3.49 0.70 -13.73
C PHE A 199 -4.08 0.30 -12.37
N VAL A 200 -3.81 -0.93 -11.94
CA VAL A 200 -4.15 -1.45 -10.61
C VAL A 200 -2.89 -1.60 -9.76
N ARG A 201 -2.87 -1.01 -8.56
CA ARG A 201 -1.83 -1.22 -7.55
C ARG A 201 -2.22 -2.37 -6.62
N ILE A 202 -1.45 -3.45 -6.61
CA ILE A 202 -1.62 -4.56 -5.66
C ILE A 202 -0.91 -4.19 -4.35
N ILE A 203 -1.69 -3.92 -3.31
CA ILE A 203 -1.18 -3.48 -1.99
C ILE A 203 -1.33 -4.62 -0.97
N PRO A 204 -0.23 -5.19 -0.45
CA PRO A 204 -0.32 -6.19 0.62
C PRO A 204 -0.85 -5.62 1.93
N SER A 205 -1.81 -6.32 2.54
CA SER A 205 -2.31 -6.08 3.89
C SER A 205 -1.75 -7.12 4.86
N ALA A 206 -1.43 -6.67 6.08
CA ALA A 206 -0.99 -7.49 7.20
C ALA A 206 -2.11 -7.82 8.22
N THR A 207 -3.37 -7.40 7.98
CA THR A 207 -4.46 -7.47 8.96
C THR A 207 -4.58 -8.85 9.63
N SER A 208 -4.49 -9.96 8.90
CA SER A 208 -4.64 -11.30 9.52
C SER A 208 -3.45 -11.78 10.37
N ILE A 209 -2.28 -11.14 10.27
CA ILE A 209 -1.00 -11.66 10.79
C ILE A 209 -0.76 -11.24 12.25
N PHE A 210 -1.00 -9.96 12.57
CA PHE A 210 -0.48 -9.30 13.78
C PHE A 210 -1.56 -8.79 14.76
N ASN A 211 -2.83 -9.20 14.63
CA ASN A 211 -3.95 -8.69 15.44
C ASN A 211 -3.70 -8.66 16.96
N PHE A 212 -2.97 -9.63 17.53
CA PHE A 212 -2.66 -9.69 18.96
C PHE A 212 -1.36 -8.95 19.37
N ASN A 213 -0.71 -8.24 18.44
CA ASN A 213 0.63 -7.67 18.61
C ASN A 213 0.71 -6.14 18.44
N ILE A 214 -0.41 -5.42 18.34
CA ILE A 214 -0.45 -3.95 18.21
C ILE A 214 0.41 -3.26 19.30
N ALA A 215 0.30 -3.69 20.56
CA ALA A 215 1.09 -3.14 21.66
C ALA A 215 2.61 -3.38 21.55
N LYS A 216 3.03 -4.40 20.78
CA LYS A 216 4.45 -4.68 20.49
C LYS A 216 5.00 -3.77 19.38
N LEU A 217 4.11 -3.25 18.54
CA LEU A 217 4.38 -2.24 17.49
C LEU A 217 4.19 -0.79 17.98
N ASN A 218 4.09 -0.54 19.29
CA ASN A 218 4.03 0.83 19.80
C ASN A 218 5.28 1.64 19.37
N LEU A 219 5.11 2.95 19.09
CA LEU A 219 6.18 3.84 18.61
C LEU A 219 7.42 3.90 19.52
N THR A 220 7.27 3.61 20.82
CA THR A 220 8.36 3.57 21.81
C THR A 220 9.12 2.24 21.86
N ARG A 221 8.64 1.19 21.16
CA ARG A 221 9.29 -0.12 21.12
C ARG A 221 10.37 -0.20 20.06
N ASN A 222 11.43 -0.96 20.35
CA ASN A 222 12.38 -1.44 19.36
C ASN A 222 11.96 -2.83 18.86
N ASN A 223 11.82 -2.98 17.55
CA ASN A 223 11.62 -4.25 16.86
C ASN A 223 12.71 -4.56 15.80
N ILE A 224 13.79 -3.77 15.79
CA ILE A 224 15.03 -4.00 15.06
C ILE A 224 16.13 -4.18 16.11
N HIS A 225 16.24 -5.39 16.64
CA HIS A 225 17.29 -5.74 17.58
C HIS A 225 18.62 -5.78 16.84
N ASN A 226 19.71 -5.32 17.46
CA ASN A 226 21.09 -5.41 16.93
C ASN A 226 21.96 -6.15 17.97
N SER A 227 22.83 -7.09 17.56
CA SER A 227 23.73 -7.81 18.48
C SER A 227 24.83 -6.94 19.06
N ASN A 228 25.30 -5.96 18.28
CA ASN A 228 26.59 -5.31 18.53
C ASN A 228 26.50 -4.18 19.58
N ASN A 229 25.34 -4.09 20.25
CA ASN A 229 24.95 -3.00 21.14
C ASN A 229 24.71 -3.49 22.57
N GLU A 230 25.47 -4.49 23.02
CA GLU A 230 25.52 -4.94 24.43
C GLU A 230 26.13 -3.83 25.31
N GLY A 231 25.33 -2.80 25.61
CA GLY A 231 25.72 -1.66 26.44
C GLY A 231 25.02 -0.33 26.12
N SER A 232 24.40 -0.17 24.94
CA SER A 232 23.66 1.06 24.60
C SER A 232 22.17 0.96 24.95
N SER A 233 21.53 2.07 25.28
CA SER A 233 20.07 2.12 25.45
C SER A 233 19.35 1.68 24.17
N VAL A 234 18.28 0.89 24.35
CA VAL A 234 17.52 0.30 23.24
C VAL A 234 16.68 1.39 22.55
N GLN A 235 17.20 1.97 21.47
CA GLN A 235 16.54 3.03 20.71
C GLN A 235 15.23 2.54 20.07
N ALA A 236 14.14 3.27 20.27
CA ALA A 236 12.85 2.96 19.67
C ALA A 236 12.88 2.99 18.14
N THR A 237 12.03 2.20 17.48
CA THR A 237 12.01 2.05 16.01
C THR A 237 10.69 2.52 15.38
N PRO A 238 10.24 3.77 15.59
CA PRO A 238 8.90 4.22 15.21
C PRO A 238 8.63 4.09 13.71
N LYS A 239 9.53 4.58 12.82
CA LYS A 239 9.36 4.44 11.36
C LYS A 239 9.26 2.98 10.90
N TYR A 240 9.86 2.02 11.60
CA TYR A 240 9.72 0.60 11.29
C TYR A 240 8.38 0.04 11.78
N ASN A 241 8.01 0.37 13.02
CA ASN A 241 6.75 -0.09 13.61
C ASN A 241 5.54 0.45 12.83
N SER A 242 5.54 1.73 12.45
CA SER A 242 4.51 2.36 11.61
C SER A 242 4.37 1.66 10.26
N SER A 243 5.47 1.28 9.60
CA SER A 243 5.40 0.58 8.30
C SER A 243 4.65 -0.75 8.35
N ILE A 244 4.59 -1.40 9.52
CA ILE A 244 3.81 -2.64 9.74
C ILE A 244 2.38 -2.29 10.16
N LEU A 245 2.18 -1.31 11.05
CA LEU A 245 0.86 -0.84 11.48
C LEU A 245 0.03 -0.33 10.30
N GLU A 246 0.63 0.43 9.38
CA GLU A 246 -0.03 0.92 8.17
C GLU A 246 -0.55 -0.23 7.32
N ASP A 247 0.28 -1.25 7.05
CA ASP A 247 -0.15 -2.45 6.33
C ASP A 247 -1.19 -3.28 7.13
N MET A 248 -1.24 -3.19 8.47
CA MET A 248 -2.29 -3.84 9.28
C MET A 248 -3.66 -3.14 9.15
N PHE A 249 -3.68 -1.81 9.14
CA PHE A 249 -4.90 -0.99 9.15
C PHE A 249 -5.34 -0.52 7.75
N ILE A 250 -4.61 -0.86 6.69
CA ILE A 250 -4.91 -0.43 5.30
C ILE A 250 -6.30 -0.88 4.81
N GLU A 251 -6.89 -1.92 5.42
CA GLU A 251 -8.24 -2.40 5.12
C GLU A 251 -9.35 -1.61 5.83
N ASP A 252 -9.04 -0.94 6.95
CA ASP A 252 -10.00 -0.36 7.91
C ASP A 252 -10.41 1.07 7.53
N THR A 253 -10.81 1.25 6.27
CA THR A 253 -11.18 2.56 5.69
C THR A 253 -12.67 2.85 5.71
N GLU A 254 -13.53 1.93 6.17
CA GLU A 254 -14.99 2.00 5.99
C GLU A 254 -15.63 3.23 6.65
N LEU A 255 -15.24 3.56 7.89
CA LEU A 255 -15.73 4.76 8.59
C LEU A 255 -15.37 6.05 7.84
N ILE A 256 -14.19 6.11 7.22
CA ILE A 256 -13.72 7.24 6.43
C ILE A 256 -14.50 7.31 5.10
N ASN A 257 -14.67 6.17 4.43
CA ASN A 257 -15.32 6.08 3.12
C ASN A 257 -16.77 6.55 3.16
N ASN A 258 -17.50 6.26 4.25
CA ASN A 258 -18.90 6.66 4.42
C ASN A 258 -19.11 8.19 4.34
N PHE A 259 -18.19 9.00 4.90
CA PHE A 259 -18.25 10.46 4.77
C PHE A 259 -18.23 10.91 3.30
N PHE A 260 -17.39 10.28 2.48
CA PHE A 260 -17.24 10.65 1.07
C PHE A 260 -18.36 10.13 0.18
N LEU A 261 -18.90 8.94 0.43
CA LEU A 261 -19.95 8.37 -0.43
C LEU A 261 -21.25 9.20 -0.39
N GLU A 262 -21.66 9.67 0.79
CA GLU A 262 -22.89 10.45 0.96
C GLU A 262 -22.77 11.96 0.66
N TRP A 263 -21.55 12.49 0.56
CA TRP A 263 -21.32 13.94 0.54
C TRP A 263 -20.51 14.36 -0.68
N LYS A 264 -21.21 14.87 -1.69
CA LYS A 264 -20.64 15.26 -2.99
C LYS A 264 -19.59 16.37 -2.83
N GLU A 265 -19.93 17.43 -2.11
CA GLU A 265 -19.09 18.61 -1.92
C GLU A 265 -17.78 18.27 -1.19
N LEU A 266 -17.80 17.27 -0.30
CA LEU A 266 -16.61 16.73 0.35
C LEU A 266 -15.70 15.96 -0.63
N ARG A 267 -16.27 15.21 -1.58
CA ARG A 267 -15.49 14.56 -2.66
C ARG A 267 -14.87 15.59 -3.60
N GLU A 268 -15.65 16.58 -4.03
CA GLU A 268 -15.16 17.68 -4.88
C GLU A 268 -14.05 18.47 -4.16
N ALA A 269 -14.21 18.76 -2.87
CA ALA A 269 -13.16 19.36 -2.04
C ALA A 269 -11.89 18.50 -1.98
N LEU A 270 -12.01 17.19 -1.77
CA LEU A 270 -10.87 16.26 -1.78
C LEU A 270 -10.16 16.20 -3.14
N ILE A 271 -10.91 16.17 -4.25
CA ILE A 271 -10.37 16.20 -5.61
C ILE A 271 -9.55 17.48 -5.84
N LEU A 272 -10.13 18.63 -5.50
CA LEU A 272 -9.47 19.94 -5.63
C LEU A 272 -8.26 20.08 -4.70
N LEU A 273 -8.30 19.52 -3.48
CA LEU A 273 -7.15 19.47 -2.57
C LEU A 273 -6.03 18.58 -3.11
N LYS A 274 -6.33 17.47 -3.80
CA LYS A 274 -5.32 16.65 -4.48
C LYS A 274 -4.64 17.43 -5.61
N VAL A 275 -5.39 18.20 -6.40
CA VAL A 275 -4.82 19.11 -7.43
C VAL A 275 -3.95 20.18 -6.77
N TRP A 276 -4.45 20.85 -5.73
CA TRP A 276 -3.72 21.87 -4.97
C TRP A 276 -2.41 21.34 -4.40
N ALA A 277 -2.42 20.11 -3.87
CA ALA A 277 -1.25 19.44 -3.31
C ALA A 277 -0.23 19.14 -4.40
N ARG A 278 -0.63 18.44 -5.49
CA ARG A 278 0.25 18.12 -6.64
C ARG A 278 1.00 19.34 -7.20
N GLN A 279 0.38 20.52 -7.17
CA GLN A 279 0.96 21.78 -7.68
C GLN A 279 1.94 22.46 -6.69
N ARG A 280 2.05 21.98 -5.45
CA ARG A 280 2.90 22.56 -4.37
C ARG A 280 3.91 21.59 -3.80
N SER A 281 3.58 20.31 -3.82
CA SER A 281 4.45 19.20 -3.44
C SER A 281 4.14 18.02 -4.35
N SER A 282 5.15 17.22 -4.69
CA SER A 282 4.86 15.92 -5.27
C SER A 282 4.11 15.11 -4.22
N ILE A 283 2.88 14.66 -4.53
CA ILE A 283 2.14 13.68 -3.73
C ILE A 283 2.82 12.30 -3.71
N TYR A 284 3.98 12.21 -4.36
CA TYR A 284 4.95 11.11 -4.37
C TYR A 284 6.32 11.53 -3.83
N ALA A 285 6.41 12.55 -2.98
CA ALA A 285 7.57 12.68 -2.10
C ALA A 285 7.43 11.75 -0.87
N HIS A 286 8.54 11.35 -0.27
CA HIS A 286 8.53 10.65 1.02
C HIS A 286 7.97 11.58 2.11
N ASP A 287 7.17 11.05 3.05
CA ASP A 287 6.50 11.81 4.12
C ASP A 287 5.63 13.01 3.62
N CYS A 288 5.14 13.00 2.37
CA CYS A 288 4.34 14.10 1.82
C CYS A 288 2.84 14.05 2.21
N LEU A 289 2.15 15.18 2.02
CA LEU A 289 0.70 15.31 2.18
C LEU A 289 -0.05 14.59 1.05
N SER A 290 -0.12 13.26 1.14
CA SER A 290 -0.77 12.41 0.15
C SER A 290 -2.29 12.59 0.10
N GLY A 291 -2.91 12.18 -1.03
CA GLY A 291 -4.36 12.16 -1.18
C GLY A 291 -5.11 11.32 -0.14
N PHE A 292 -4.45 10.35 0.51
CA PHE A 292 -5.01 9.62 1.65
C PHE A 292 -5.01 10.48 2.92
N LEU A 293 -3.89 11.15 3.25
CA LEU A 293 -3.83 12.04 4.41
C LEU A 293 -4.83 13.20 4.30
N LEU A 294 -5.01 13.76 3.10
CA LEU A 294 -6.07 14.75 2.82
C LEU A 294 -7.47 14.20 3.12
N SER A 295 -7.77 12.94 2.76
CA SER A 295 -9.05 12.32 3.11
C SER A 295 -9.23 12.07 4.61
N ILE A 296 -8.15 11.76 5.34
CA ILE A 296 -8.18 11.63 6.81
C ILE A 296 -8.43 12.98 7.47
N ILE A 297 -7.77 14.05 7.02
CA ILE A 297 -7.98 15.42 7.54
C ILE A 297 -9.43 15.85 7.31
N LEU A 298 -9.97 15.68 6.10
CA LEU A 298 -11.37 16.00 5.81
C LEU A 298 -12.35 15.20 6.67
N ALA A 299 -12.15 13.89 6.83
CA ALA A 299 -12.99 13.06 7.70
C ALA A 299 -12.87 13.48 9.19
N HIS A 300 -11.69 13.91 9.63
CA HIS A 300 -11.48 14.46 10.97
C HIS A 300 -12.28 15.75 11.19
N LEU A 301 -12.14 16.73 10.28
CA LEU A 301 -12.87 18.01 10.34
C LEU A 301 -14.39 17.79 10.32
N ALA A 302 -14.87 16.83 9.51
CA ALA A 302 -16.28 16.43 9.47
C ALA A 302 -16.73 15.79 10.79
N SER A 303 -15.94 14.87 11.35
CA SER A 303 -16.26 14.23 12.65
C SER A 303 -16.30 15.23 13.82
N ARG A 304 -15.53 16.33 13.71
CA ARG A 304 -15.49 17.45 14.65
C ARG A 304 -16.55 18.52 14.39
N GLN A 305 -17.41 18.34 13.38
CA GLN A 305 -18.44 19.30 12.94
C GLN A 305 -17.88 20.68 12.53
N GLN A 306 -16.57 20.76 12.24
CA GLN A 306 -15.92 21.98 11.75
C GLN A 306 -16.24 22.24 10.26
N ILE A 307 -16.63 21.19 9.54
CA ILE A 307 -17.29 21.25 8.24
C ILE A 307 -18.60 20.45 8.29
N ASN A 308 -19.61 20.83 7.50
CA ASN A 308 -20.93 20.19 7.51
C ASN A 308 -21.59 20.17 6.11
N LYS A 309 -22.63 19.33 5.95
CA LYS A 309 -23.27 19.04 4.65
C LYS A 309 -23.94 20.25 3.94
N SER A 310 -24.07 21.43 4.55
CA SER A 310 -24.56 22.64 3.84
C SER A 310 -23.44 23.49 3.23
N MET A 311 -22.18 23.21 3.55
CA MET A 311 -21.02 23.93 3.00
C MET A 311 -20.70 23.48 1.56
N LYS A 312 -20.38 24.44 0.71
CA LYS A 312 -19.85 24.20 -0.64
C LYS A 312 -18.40 23.74 -0.58
N ALA A 313 -17.94 23.04 -1.63
CA ALA A 313 -16.56 22.55 -1.74
C ALA A 313 -15.49 23.63 -1.47
N ILE A 314 -15.69 24.88 -1.92
CA ILE A 314 -14.74 25.99 -1.67
C ILE A 314 -14.65 26.40 -0.19
N GLU A 315 -15.73 26.29 0.58
CA GLU A 315 -15.73 26.61 2.01
C GLU A 315 -15.00 25.51 2.78
N ILE A 316 -15.27 24.25 2.43
CA ILE A 316 -14.57 23.07 2.93
C ILE A 316 -13.06 23.18 2.65
N ILE A 317 -12.66 23.54 1.42
CA ILE A 317 -11.25 23.74 1.04
C ILE A 317 -10.61 24.85 1.90
N ARG A 318 -11.26 26.01 2.05
CA ARG A 318 -10.72 27.12 2.87
C ARG A 318 -10.51 26.70 4.32
N ILE A 319 -11.48 26.02 4.94
CA ILE A 319 -11.37 25.52 6.31
C ILE A 319 -10.24 24.49 6.43
N THR A 320 -10.12 23.59 5.44
CA THR A 320 -9.07 22.55 5.42
C THR A 320 -7.67 23.15 5.25
N LEU A 321 -7.52 24.15 4.39
CA LEU A 321 -6.24 24.85 4.17
C LEU A 321 -5.85 25.77 5.33
N ASN A 322 -6.82 26.21 6.15
CA ASN A 322 -6.53 26.94 7.40
C ASN A 322 -6.17 26.00 8.57
N PHE A 323 -6.46 24.70 8.45
CA PHE A 323 -6.13 23.68 9.44
C PHE A 323 -4.73 23.07 9.23
N ILE A 324 -4.26 23.06 7.98
CA ILE A 324 -2.94 22.55 7.54
C ILE A 324 -1.84 23.59 7.80
#